data_AF-A0A625JV78-F1
#
_entry.id   AF-A0A625JV78-F1
#
_cell.length_a   1.000
_cell.length_b   1.000
_cell.length_c   1.000
_cell.angle_alpha   90.00
_cell.angle_beta   90.00
_cell.angle_gamma   90.00
#
_symmetry.space_group_name_H-M   'P 1'
#
loop_
_entity.id
_entity.type
_entity.pdbx_description
1 polymer ?
#
loop_
_entity_poly.entity_id
_entity_poly.type
_entity_poly.pdbx_seq_one_letter_code
_entity_poly.pdbx_strand_id
1 'polypeptide(L)'
;NNYKYFNELKKLLLSYYYKNWVAGNTVATIKQTSFRILKLVKEKANIQEIKNEILENIKNNNTEENYMENLEYYYVYGKKWDKPILLMLEYFATDNNHHSFIPLDANIQIEHVLPIKYKEYNWDEIFTEDERENWTNALANLTLISMKKNVQALNYDFARKKEIYANKDKILTCYTITQDIIYNYNEWNTNSLEKRKKELIEKISNILSI
;
A
#
# COMPACT_ATOMS: atom_id res chain seq x y z
N ASN A 1 -2.07 29.38 -13.51
CA ASN A 1 -1.99 27.92 -13.69
C ASN A 1 -3.37 27.34 -13.96
N ASN A 2 -3.83 27.29 -15.22
CA ASN A 2 -5.13 26.73 -15.61
C ASN A 2 -4.93 25.67 -16.71
N TYR A 3 -4.29 24.55 -16.38
CA TYR A 3 -4.33 23.38 -17.27
C TYR A 3 -5.72 22.75 -17.16
N LYS A 4 -6.43 22.65 -18.29
CA LYS A 4 -7.85 22.25 -18.34
C LYS A 4 -8.11 20.90 -17.65
N TYR A 5 -7.18 19.95 -17.78
CA TYR A 5 -7.32 18.58 -17.30
C TYR A 5 -6.52 18.33 -16.01
N PHE A 6 -6.37 19.35 -15.15
CA PHE A 6 -5.50 19.26 -13.97
C PHE A 6 -5.80 18.06 -13.04
N ASN A 7 -7.07 17.80 -12.75
CA ASN A 7 -7.46 16.70 -11.87
C ASN A 7 -7.19 15.32 -12.49
N GLU A 8 -7.46 15.17 -13.78
CA GLU A 8 -7.16 13.95 -14.53
C GLU A 8 -5.65 13.71 -14.63
N LEU A 9 -4.87 14.78 -14.89
CA LEU A 9 -3.42 14.74 -14.89
C LEU A 9 -2.87 14.27 -13.54
N LYS A 10 -3.39 14.79 -12.41
CA LYS A 10 -2.97 14.35 -11.07
C LYS A 10 -3.17 12.84 -10.89
N LYS A 11 -4.32 12.30 -11.33
CA LYS A 11 -4.60 10.85 -11.26
C LYS A 11 -3.63 10.06 -12.14
N LEU A 12 -3.44 10.46 -13.39
CA LEU A 12 -2.50 9.80 -14.31
C LEU A 12 -1.07 9.79 -13.77
N LEU A 13 -0.59 10.91 -13.23
CA LEU A 13 0.75 11.00 -12.64
C LEU A 13 0.89 10.11 -11.40
N LEU A 14 -0.12 10.10 -10.52
CA LEU A 14 -0.14 9.20 -9.36
C LEU A 14 0.02 7.75 -9.81
N SER A 15 -0.85 7.29 -10.72
CA SER A 15 -0.82 5.94 -11.29
C SER A 15 0.52 5.62 -11.92
N TYR A 16 1.04 6.50 -12.79
CA TYR A 16 2.29 6.28 -13.51
C TYR A 16 3.50 6.13 -12.58
N TYR A 17 3.67 7.03 -11.61
CA TYR A 17 4.85 7.01 -10.74
C TYR A 17 4.80 5.87 -9.72
N TYR A 18 3.63 5.58 -9.12
CA TYR A 18 3.51 4.45 -8.20
C TYR A 18 3.73 3.12 -8.91
N LYS A 19 3.13 2.91 -10.09
CA LYS A 19 3.33 1.68 -10.87
C LYS A 19 4.80 1.47 -11.23
N ASN A 20 5.49 2.50 -11.73
CA ASN A 20 6.93 2.40 -12.01
C ASN A 20 7.76 2.12 -10.75
N TRP A 21 7.43 2.75 -9.63
CA TRP A 21 8.18 2.55 -8.39
C TRP A 21 8.02 1.13 -7.84
N VAL A 22 6.79 0.63 -7.81
CA VAL A 22 6.48 -0.74 -7.36
C VAL A 22 7.04 -1.78 -8.33
N ALA A 23 7.01 -1.52 -9.65
CA ALA A 23 7.63 -2.36 -10.66
C ALA A 23 9.17 -2.41 -10.57
N GLY A 24 9.80 -1.55 -9.76
CA GLY A 24 11.26 -1.49 -9.62
C GLY A 24 11.96 -0.71 -10.73
N ASN A 25 11.22 0.04 -11.55
CA ASN A 25 11.81 0.90 -12.57
C ASN A 25 12.63 2.04 -11.95
N THR A 26 13.68 2.43 -12.65
CA THR A 26 14.60 3.47 -12.16
C THR A 26 14.14 4.87 -12.54
N VAL A 27 14.73 5.87 -11.90
CA VAL A 27 14.54 7.28 -12.32
C VAL A 27 14.92 7.48 -13.79
N ALA A 28 15.93 6.76 -14.30
CA ALA A 28 16.33 6.86 -15.71
C ALA A 28 15.21 6.41 -16.65
N THR A 29 14.48 5.35 -16.29
CA THR A 29 13.34 4.79 -17.05
C THR A 29 12.21 5.80 -17.23
N ILE A 30 11.90 6.57 -16.19
CA ILE A 30 10.77 7.51 -16.18
C ILE A 30 11.14 8.94 -16.58
N LYS A 31 12.45 9.28 -16.58
CA LYS A 31 12.94 10.65 -16.77
C LYS A 31 12.49 11.28 -18.08
N GLN A 32 12.68 10.58 -19.20
CA GLN A 32 12.35 11.13 -20.53
C GLN A 32 10.84 11.37 -20.67
N THR A 33 10.02 10.39 -20.31
CA THR A 33 8.55 10.52 -20.32
C THR A 33 8.10 11.65 -19.41
N SER A 34 8.70 11.82 -18.23
CA SER A 34 8.40 12.95 -17.33
C SER A 34 8.66 14.31 -17.98
N PHE A 35 9.76 14.48 -18.71
CA PHE A 35 10.03 15.72 -19.45
C PHE A 35 9.05 15.95 -20.60
N ARG A 36 8.64 14.90 -21.31
CA ARG A 36 7.62 14.99 -22.36
C ARG A 36 6.27 15.41 -21.79
N ILE A 37 5.84 14.81 -20.67
CA ILE A 37 4.61 15.21 -19.97
C ILE A 37 4.68 16.69 -19.58
N LEU A 38 5.78 17.15 -18.99
CA LEU A 38 5.96 18.57 -18.64
C LEU A 38 5.84 19.50 -19.86
N LYS A 39 6.40 19.10 -21.01
CA LYS A 39 6.28 19.85 -22.26
C LYS A 39 4.82 19.91 -22.73
N LEU A 40 4.14 18.77 -22.79
CA LEU A 40 2.73 18.69 -23.19
C LEU A 40 1.82 19.54 -22.30
N VAL A 41 2.04 19.52 -20.98
CA VAL A 41 1.29 20.35 -20.03
C VAL A 41 1.52 21.85 -20.30
N LYS A 42 2.76 22.26 -20.59
CA LYS A 42 3.08 23.67 -20.95
C LYS A 42 2.40 24.09 -22.24
N GLU A 43 2.31 23.19 -23.22
CA GLU A 43 1.64 23.41 -24.51
C GLU A 43 0.11 23.31 -24.42
N LYS A 44 -0.44 23.01 -23.23
CA LYS A 44 -1.88 22.81 -22.98
C LYS A 44 -2.49 21.69 -23.84
N ALA A 45 -1.68 20.66 -24.12
CA ALA A 45 -2.06 19.44 -24.84
C ALA A 45 -3.29 18.76 -24.25
N ASN A 46 -3.98 17.96 -25.06
CA ASN A 46 -5.10 17.16 -24.59
C ASN A 46 -4.59 16.09 -23.60
N ILE A 47 -5.39 15.74 -22.60
CA ILE A 47 -5.05 14.70 -21.63
C ILE A 47 -4.74 13.35 -22.29
N GLN A 48 -5.38 13.04 -23.42
CA GLN A 48 -5.17 11.81 -24.16
C GLN A 48 -3.74 11.70 -24.70
N GLU A 49 -3.13 12.81 -25.12
CA GLU A 49 -1.75 12.82 -25.61
C GLU A 49 -0.77 12.49 -24.48
N ILE A 50 -1.02 13.02 -23.27
CA ILE A 50 -0.26 12.70 -22.06
C ILE A 50 -0.47 11.23 -21.66
N LYS A 51 -1.71 10.74 -21.72
CA LYS A 51 -2.03 9.34 -21.43
C LYS A 51 -1.31 8.38 -22.38
N ASN A 52 -1.21 8.72 -23.66
CA ASN A 52 -0.49 7.92 -24.65
C ASN A 52 1.01 7.81 -24.32
N GLU A 53 1.67 8.92 -23.95
CA GLU A 53 3.09 8.90 -23.53
C GLU A 53 3.32 8.02 -22.28
N ILE A 54 2.38 8.06 -21.32
CA ILE A 54 2.41 7.20 -20.12
C ILE A 54 2.28 5.73 -20.49
N LEU A 55 1.26 5.38 -21.30
CA LEU A 55 0.98 4.01 -21.71
C LEU A 55 2.11 3.41 -22.55
N GLU A 56 2.71 4.21 -23.43
CA GLU A 56 3.88 3.78 -24.21
C GLU A 56 5.06 3.42 -23.30
N ASN A 57 5.37 4.27 -22.32
CA ASN A 57 6.44 3.98 -21.36
C ASN A 57 6.14 2.74 -20.50
N ILE A 58 4.91 2.61 -20.00
CA ILE A 58 4.48 1.43 -19.23
C ILE A 58 4.69 0.14 -20.03
N LYS A 59 4.23 0.14 -21.29
CA LYS A 59 4.36 -1.00 -22.19
C LYS A 59 5.83 -1.34 -22.48
N ASN A 60 6.63 -0.34 -22.83
CA ASN A 60 8.04 -0.55 -23.22
C ASN A 60 8.93 -1.08 -22.09
N ASN A 61 8.49 -0.96 -20.84
CA ASN A 61 9.24 -1.38 -19.66
C ASN A 61 8.56 -2.53 -18.89
N ASN A 62 7.58 -3.21 -19.48
CA ASN A 62 6.78 -4.27 -18.83
C ASN A 62 6.28 -3.85 -17.43
N THR A 63 5.91 -2.57 -17.29
CA THR A 63 5.68 -1.97 -15.97
C THR A 63 4.46 -2.58 -15.30
N GLU A 64 3.39 -2.87 -16.05
CA GLU A 64 2.16 -3.43 -15.50
C GLU A 64 2.37 -4.85 -14.95
N GLU A 65 3.10 -5.69 -15.68
CA GLU A 65 3.42 -7.06 -15.29
C GLU A 65 4.27 -7.08 -14.02
N ASN A 66 5.42 -6.41 -14.04
CA ASN A 66 6.32 -6.30 -12.88
C ASN A 66 5.63 -5.65 -11.66
N TYR A 67 4.74 -4.67 -11.90
CA TYR A 67 3.94 -4.03 -10.85
C TYR A 67 3.02 -5.05 -10.16
N MET A 68 2.27 -5.83 -10.94
CA MET A 68 1.35 -6.84 -10.40
C MET A 68 2.10 -7.96 -9.70
N GLU A 69 3.17 -8.48 -10.31
CA GLU A 69 4.02 -9.51 -9.70
C GLU A 69 4.57 -9.05 -8.34
N ASN A 70 5.05 -7.81 -8.24
CA ASN A 70 5.59 -7.27 -6.99
C ASN A 70 4.52 -7.04 -5.92
N LEU A 71 3.29 -6.65 -6.28
CA LEU A 71 2.17 -6.55 -5.32
C LEU A 71 1.70 -7.92 -4.83
N GLU A 72 1.74 -8.92 -5.70
CA GLU A 72 1.38 -10.29 -5.36
C GLU A 72 2.50 -11.04 -4.63
N TYR A 73 3.72 -10.53 -4.67
CA TYR A 73 4.88 -11.14 -4.07
C TYR A 73 4.75 -11.29 -2.56
N TYR A 74 5.29 -12.38 -2.06
CA TYR A 74 5.24 -12.77 -0.65
C TYR A 74 6.24 -12.00 0.24
N TYR A 75 7.21 -11.30 -0.36
CA TYR A 75 8.22 -10.52 0.38
C TYR A 75 8.19 -9.03 -0.02
N VAL A 76 7.27 -8.30 0.60
CA VAL A 76 7.05 -6.85 0.38
C VAL A 76 7.68 -6.00 1.47
N TYR A 77 7.68 -6.46 2.72
CA TYR A 77 8.28 -5.71 3.82
C TYR A 77 9.77 -5.39 3.56
N GLY A 78 10.16 -4.15 3.78
CA GLY A 78 11.52 -3.64 3.53
C GLY A 78 11.76 -3.16 2.10
N LYS A 79 10.80 -3.34 1.18
CA LYS A 79 10.85 -2.69 -0.14
C LYS A 79 10.64 -1.20 0.05
N LYS A 80 11.31 -0.36 -0.76
CA LYS A 80 11.22 1.11 -0.65
C LYS A 80 9.81 1.67 -0.80
N TRP A 81 8.88 0.90 -1.36
CA TRP A 81 7.52 1.28 -1.68
C TRP A 81 6.46 0.69 -0.73
N ASP A 82 6.82 -0.13 0.26
CA ASP A 82 5.87 -0.79 1.16
C ASP A 82 5.02 0.20 1.98
N LYS A 83 5.66 1.07 2.77
CA LYS A 83 5.02 2.11 3.57
C LYS A 83 4.28 3.12 2.67
N PRO A 84 4.86 3.62 1.55
CA PRO A 84 4.14 4.47 0.60
C PRO A 84 2.84 3.88 0.06
N ILE A 85 2.78 2.58 -0.24
CA ILE A 85 1.55 1.93 -0.71
C ILE A 85 0.51 1.86 0.41
N LEU A 86 0.91 1.50 1.64
CA LEU A 86 0.01 1.48 2.79
C LEU A 86 -0.53 2.88 3.11
N LEU A 87 0.30 3.92 3.00
CA LEU A 87 -0.13 5.31 3.19
C LEU A 87 -1.06 5.81 2.09
N MET A 88 -0.84 5.37 0.85
CA MET A 88 -1.78 5.67 -0.23
C MET A 88 -3.13 5.01 0.04
N LEU A 89 -3.15 3.74 0.43
CA LEU A 89 -4.38 3.05 0.81
C LEU A 89 -5.10 3.79 1.94
N GLU A 90 -4.38 4.22 2.99
CA GLU A 90 -4.94 5.01 4.08
C GLU A 90 -5.50 6.35 3.59
N TYR A 91 -4.75 7.08 2.74
CA TYR A 91 -5.17 8.36 2.19
C TYR A 91 -6.50 8.28 1.41
N PHE A 92 -6.74 7.15 0.74
CA PHE A 92 -7.94 6.89 -0.06
C PHE A 92 -9.01 6.06 0.67
N ALA A 93 -8.82 5.72 1.95
CA ALA A 93 -9.75 4.88 2.70
C ALA A 93 -11.02 5.63 3.17
N THR A 94 -11.02 6.97 3.15
CA THR A 94 -12.15 7.81 3.59
C THR A 94 -12.62 8.75 2.47
N ASP A 95 -13.93 8.97 2.35
CA ASP A 95 -14.51 9.89 1.37
C ASP A 95 -14.09 11.35 1.63
N ASN A 96 -13.60 12.02 0.56
CA ASN A 96 -13.40 13.45 0.24
C ASN A 96 -13.07 14.51 1.33
N ASN A 97 -13.33 14.28 2.61
CA ASN A 97 -12.78 15.01 3.74
C ASN A 97 -11.45 14.36 4.11
N HIS A 98 -10.48 14.43 3.20
CA HIS A 98 -9.11 13.98 3.44
C HIS A 98 -8.67 14.54 4.79
N HIS A 99 -8.67 13.69 5.82
CA HIS A 99 -8.04 14.03 7.08
C HIS A 99 -6.62 14.45 6.73
N SER A 100 -6.25 15.62 7.23
CA SER A 100 -4.98 16.32 7.11
C SER A 100 -3.82 15.44 6.63
N PHE A 101 -3.10 15.90 5.60
CA PHE A 101 -1.84 15.32 5.10
C PHE A 101 -1.18 14.42 6.15
N ILE A 102 -1.09 13.12 5.87
CA ILE A 102 -0.46 12.16 6.78
C ILE A 102 1.05 12.38 6.68
N PRO A 103 1.71 12.96 7.70
CA PRO A 103 3.13 13.21 7.61
C PRO A 103 3.86 11.87 7.57
N LEU A 104 4.88 11.77 6.73
CA LEU A 104 5.87 10.71 6.76
C LEU A 104 6.78 10.90 7.99
N ASP A 105 6.22 10.78 9.18
CA ASP A 105 6.97 10.88 10.42
C ASP A 105 7.35 9.48 10.96
N ALA A 106 8.25 9.49 11.95
CA ALA A 106 8.72 8.29 12.63
C ALA A 106 7.66 7.66 13.53
N ASN A 107 6.56 8.37 13.83
CA ASN A 107 5.49 7.88 14.68
C ASN A 107 4.59 6.89 13.94
N ILE A 108 4.57 6.92 12.61
CA ILE A 108 3.89 5.93 11.78
C ILE A 108 4.84 4.76 11.49
N GLN A 109 4.44 3.56 11.87
CA GLN A 109 5.21 2.34 11.65
C GLN A 109 4.39 1.35 10.81
N ILE A 110 5.10 0.48 10.08
CA ILE A 110 4.50 -0.74 9.54
C ILE A 110 4.42 -1.75 10.69
N GLU A 111 3.25 -2.34 10.86
CA GLU A 111 3.01 -3.45 11.77
C GLU A 111 2.85 -4.75 11.00
N HIS A 112 3.45 -5.80 11.55
CA HIS A 112 3.26 -7.19 11.15
C HIS A 112 2.17 -7.81 12.01
N VAL A 113 0.99 -8.07 11.45
CA VAL A 113 -0.07 -8.70 12.24
C VAL A 113 0.34 -10.11 12.67
N LEU A 114 0.73 -10.97 11.71
CA LEU A 114 1.55 -12.17 11.94
C LEU A 114 3.01 -11.72 12.16
N PRO A 115 3.55 -11.81 13.39
CA PRO A 115 4.85 -11.26 13.73
C PRO A 115 6.01 -12.07 13.13
N ILE A 116 7.16 -11.41 12.93
CA ILE A 116 8.41 -12.06 12.52
C ILE A 116 8.87 -13.07 13.58
N LYS A 117 8.73 -12.74 14.87
CA LYS A 117 8.95 -13.66 15.99
C LYS A 117 7.61 -14.30 16.36
N TYR A 118 7.47 -15.59 16.10
CA TYR A 118 6.17 -16.27 16.05
C TYR A 118 6.06 -17.48 16.98
N LYS A 119 7.16 -17.95 17.58
CA LYS A 119 7.14 -19.12 18.49
C LYS A 119 6.48 -18.85 19.84
N GLU A 120 5.99 -17.63 20.02
CA GLU A 120 5.23 -17.21 21.20
C GLU A 120 3.80 -16.95 20.74
N TYR A 121 2.82 -17.19 21.62
CA TYR A 121 1.41 -16.85 21.39
C TYR A 121 0.75 -17.60 20.21
N ASN A 122 1.16 -18.85 20.00
CA ASN A 122 0.48 -19.86 19.15
C ASN A 122 0.45 -19.57 17.65
N TRP A 123 1.25 -18.63 17.14
CA TRP A 123 1.32 -18.41 15.69
C TRP A 123 1.87 -19.62 14.93
N ASP A 124 2.64 -20.47 15.58
CA ASP A 124 3.14 -21.77 15.09
C ASP A 124 2.09 -22.89 15.09
N GLU A 125 1.00 -22.75 15.83
CA GLU A 125 -0.16 -23.64 15.76
C GLU A 125 -1.09 -23.26 14.59
N ILE A 126 -1.05 -22.00 14.16
CA ILE A 126 -1.91 -21.44 13.11
C ILE A 126 -1.23 -21.52 11.73
N PHE A 127 0.09 -21.31 11.68
CA PHE A 127 0.86 -21.26 10.45
C PHE A 127 2.01 -22.27 10.46
N THR A 128 2.11 -23.03 9.38
CA THR A 128 3.31 -23.81 9.06
C THR A 128 4.50 -22.90 8.73
N GLU A 129 5.69 -23.46 8.73
CA GLU A 129 6.91 -22.72 8.36
C GLU A 129 6.83 -22.20 6.92
N ASP A 130 6.43 -23.04 5.98
CA ASP A 130 6.24 -22.68 4.56
C ASP A 130 5.20 -21.56 4.37
N GLU A 131 4.07 -21.63 5.09
CA GLU A 131 3.08 -20.55 5.04
C GLU A 131 3.64 -19.24 5.58
N ARG A 132 4.47 -19.28 6.61
CA ARG A 132 5.07 -18.05 7.14
C ARG A 132 6.14 -17.47 6.23
N GLU A 133 6.91 -18.28 5.53
CA GLU A 133 7.83 -17.78 4.49
C GLU A 133 7.08 -16.95 3.45
N ASN A 134 5.87 -17.40 3.10
CA ASN A 134 5.01 -16.70 2.16
C ASN A 134 4.33 -15.47 2.78
N TRP A 135 3.78 -15.58 3.99
CA TRP A 135 2.82 -14.59 4.46
C TRP A 135 3.38 -13.54 5.39
N THR A 136 4.46 -13.81 6.12
CA THR A 136 4.96 -12.89 7.16
C THR A 136 5.28 -11.52 6.58
N ASN A 137 5.98 -11.47 5.43
CA ASN A 137 6.41 -10.22 4.81
C ASN A 137 5.49 -9.77 3.65
N ALA A 138 4.38 -10.47 3.41
CA ALA A 138 3.47 -10.15 2.33
C ALA A 138 2.67 -8.88 2.66
N LEU A 139 2.32 -8.10 1.63
CA LEU A 139 1.54 -6.87 1.81
C LEU A 139 0.24 -7.07 2.59
N ALA A 140 -0.42 -8.22 2.40
CA ALA A 140 -1.64 -8.58 3.11
C ALA A 140 -1.47 -8.64 4.64
N ASN A 141 -0.28 -8.98 5.12
CA ASN A 141 0.02 -9.06 6.54
C ASN A 141 0.43 -7.71 7.18
N LEU A 142 0.68 -6.70 6.34
CA LEU A 142 1.18 -5.40 6.78
C LEU A 142 0.04 -4.41 6.99
N THR A 143 0.20 -3.55 8.00
CA THR A 143 -0.72 -2.44 8.25
C THR A 143 0.00 -1.24 8.87
N LEU A 144 -0.69 -0.10 9.02
CA LEU A 144 -0.15 1.08 9.68
C LEU A 144 -0.51 1.13 11.17
N ILE A 145 0.45 1.48 12.00
CA ILE A 145 0.25 1.63 13.45
C ILE A 145 1.05 2.81 13.98
N SER A 146 0.62 3.36 15.12
CA SER A 146 1.43 4.35 15.84
C SER A 146 2.52 3.65 16.64
N MET A 147 3.67 4.30 16.80
CA MET A 147 4.80 3.75 17.56
C MET A 147 4.40 3.30 18.98
N LYS A 148 3.59 4.12 19.68
CA LYS A 148 3.09 3.78 21.02
C LYS A 148 2.29 2.48 21.01
N LYS A 149 1.40 2.29 20.04
CA LYS A 149 0.59 1.07 19.93
C LYS A 149 1.42 -0.13 19.44
N ASN A 150 2.42 0.08 18.59
CA ASN A 150 3.31 -0.99 18.14
C ASN A 150 4.07 -1.63 19.31
N VAL A 151 4.66 -0.79 20.17
CA VAL A 151 5.34 -1.23 21.41
C VAL A 151 4.38 -1.99 22.34
N GLN A 152 3.08 -1.72 22.29
CA GLN A 152 2.09 -2.44 23.07
C GLN A 152 1.67 -3.77 22.43
N ALA A 153 1.57 -3.83 21.09
CA ALA A 153 1.10 -4.97 20.31
C ALA A 153 2.08 -6.15 20.36
N LEU A 154 3.39 -5.87 20.30
CA LEU A 154 4.44 -6.88 20.36
C LEU A 154 4.14 -8.08 19.42
N ASN A 155 4.51 -9.29 19.83
CA ASN A 155 4.26 -10.52 19.07
C ASN A 155 2.99 -11.25 19.55
N TYR A 156 2.11 -10.58 20.29
CA TYR A 156 0.91 -11.21 20.85
C TYR A 156 0.05 -11.88 19.77
N ASP A 157 -0.80 -12.81 20.19
CA ASP A 157 -1.80 -13.43 19.33
C ASP A 157 -2.74 -12.38 18.71
N PHE A 158 -3.44 -12.79 17.65
CA PHE A 158 -4.30 -11.88 16.90
C PHE A 158 -5.40 -11.23 17.75
N ALA A 159 -6.02 -11.99 18.66
CA ALA A 159 -7.12 -11.48 19.48
C ALA A 159 -6.62 -10.32 20.37
N ARG A 160 -5.47 -10.52 21.03
CA ARG A 160 -4.85 -9.49 21.84
C ARG A 160 -4.34 -8.31 21.02
N LYS A 161 -3.78 -8.54 19.82
CA LYS A 161 -3.41 -7.45 18.90
C LYS A 161 -4.64 -6.61 18.50
N LYS A 162 -5.76 -7.25 18.17
CA LYS A 162 -7.02 -6.56 17.86
C LYS A 162 -7.50 -5.68 19.03
N GLU A 163 -7.45 -6.17 20.25
CA GLU A 163 -7.79 -5.37 21.45
C GLU A 163 -6.91 -4.14 21.58
N ILE A 164 -5.61 -4.27 21.30
CA ILE A 164 -4.65 -3.17 21.37
C ILE A 164 -4.93 -2.14 20.28
N TYR A 165 -5.25 -2.59 19.06
CA TYR A 165 -5.63 -1.71 17.97
C TYR A 165 -6.94 -0.96 18.30
N ALA A 166 -7.91 -1.67 18.88
CA ALA A 166 -9.25 -1.17 19.15
C ALA A 166 -9.33 -0.24 20.36
N ASN A 167 -8.66 -0.57 21.47
CA ASN A 167 -9.10 -0.02 22.76
C ASN A 167 -8.08 0.05 23.89
N LYS A 168 -6.80 -0.26 23.66
CA LYS A 168 -5.80 -0.02 24.71
C LYS A 168 -5.59 1.49 24.90
N ASP A 169 -5.84 1.96 26.12
CA ASP A 169 -5.90 3.37 26.56
C ASP A 169 -7.16 4.17 26.12
N LYS A 170 -8.29 3.52 25.78
CA LYS A 170 -9.54 4.17 25.28
C LYS A 170 -9.35 4.99 23.99
N ILE A 171 -8.29 4.71 23.22
CA ILE A 171 -7.99 5.40 21.97
C ILE A 171 -7.89 4.34 20.87
N LEU A 172 -8.82 4.40 19.91
CA LEU A 172 -8.80 3.59 18.69
C LEU A 172 -7.60 3.98 17.82
N THR A 173 -7.03 3.02 17.09
CA THR A 173 -6.05 3.33 16.04
C THR A 173 -6.65 4.34 15.04
N CYS A 174 -5.89 5.38 14.67
CA CYS A 174 -6.38 6.39 13.73
C CYS A 174 -6.28 5.95 12.26
N TYR A 175 -5.73 4.75 11.99
CA TYR A 175 -5.55 4.23 10.63
C TYR A 175 -6.72 3.34 10.22
N THR A 176 -7.46 3.80 9.21
CA THR A 176 -8.60 3.13 8.60
C THR A 176 -8.23 1.74 8.08
N ILE A 177 -7.07 1.56 7.45
CA ILE A 177 -6.66 0.24 6.92
C ILE A 177 -6.41 -0.80 8.03
N THR A 178 -6.12 -0.33 9.25
CA THR A 178 -5.97 -1.17 10.46
C THR A 178 -7.32 -1.39 11.12
N GLN A 179 -8.21 -0.39 11.11
CA GLN A 179 -9.60 -0.57 11.54
C GLN A 179 -10.33 -1.62 10.69
N ASP A 180 -10.09 -1.65 9.37
CA ASP A 180 -10.59 -2.70 8.48
C ASP A 180 -10.22 -4.12 8.97
N ILE A 181 -9.00 -4.30 9.51
CA ILE A 181 -8.57 -5.58 10.11
C ILE A 181 -9.41 -5.90 11.35
N ILE A 182 -9.63 -4.91 12.22
CA ILE A 182 -10.39 -5.09 13.47
C ILE A 182 -11.81 -5.56 13.18
N TYR A 183 -12.47 -4.94 12.21
CA TYR A 183 -13.90 -5.13 11.97
C TYR A 183 -14.23 -6.29 11.01
N ASN A 184 -13.35 -6.58 10.04
CA ASN A 184 -13.68 -7.54 8.97
C ASN A 184 -13.04 -8.92 9.14
N TYR A 185 -12.18 -9.11 10.14
CA TYR A 185 -11.43 -10.34 10.36
C TYR A 185 -11.55 -10.82 11.80
N ASN A 186 -12.09 -12.02 12.02
CA ASN A 186 -12.22 -12.62 13.35
C ASN A 186 -10.97 -13.39 13.78
N GLU A 187 -10.27 -13.95 12.80
CA GLU A 187 -9.05 -14.74 12.96
C GLU A 187 -7.98 -14.23 11.98
N TRP A 188 -6.74 -14.68 12.17
CA TRP A 188 -5.63 -14.31 11.29
C TRP A 188 -4.86 -15.55 10.89
N ASN A 189 -5.33 -16.19 9.83
CA ASN A 189 -4.79 -17.40 9.20
C ASN A 189 -4.60 -17.15 7.70
N THR A 190 -4.17 -18.17 6.95
CA THR A 190 -3.95 -18.09 5.50
C THR A 190 -5.19 -17.67 4.72
N ASN A 191 -6.38 -18.19 5.06
CA ASN A 191 -7.64 -17.78 4.43
C ASN A 191 -7.90 -16.28 4.57
N SER A 192 -7.66 -15.73 5.77
CA SER A 192 -7.80 -14.30 6.04
C SER A 192 -6.82 -13.45 5.24
N LEU A 193 -5.57 -13.92 5.14
CA LEU A 193 -4.52 -13.24 4.37
C LEU A 193 -4.78 -13.28 2.86
N GLU A 194 -5.28 -14.39 2.32
CA GLU A 194 -5.66 -14.49 0.91
C GLU A 194 -6.83 -13.58 0.57
N LYS A 195 -7.86 -13.55 1.43
CA LYS A 195 -8.98 -12.61 1.31
C LYS A 195 -8.47 -11.18 1.29
N ARG A 196 -7.64 -10.81 2.27
CA ARG A 196 -7.08 -9.46 2.37
C ARG A 196 -6.18 -9.12 1.18
N LYS A 197 -5.38 -10.05 0.68
CA LYS A 197 -4.55 -9.86 -0.52
C LYS A 197 -5.41 -9.42 -1.71
N LYS A 198 -6.51 -10.12 -1.97
CA LYS A 198 -7.45 -9.79 -3.06
C LYS A 198 -8.07 -8.40 -2.87
N GLU A 199 -8.57 -8.11 -1.67
CA GLU A 199 -9.17 -6.81 -1.34
C GLU A 199 -8.16 -5.65 -1.51
N LEU A 200 -6.92 -5.83 -1.07
CA LEU A 200 -5.88 -4.81 -1.20
C LEU A 200 -5.50 -4.59 -2.66
N ILE A 201 -5.27 -5.67 -3.43
CA ILE A 201 -4.93 -5.55 -4.85
C ILE A 201 -6.04 -4.84 -5.63
N GLU A 202 -7.30 -5.16 -5.36
CA GLU A 202 -8.45 -4.48 -5.96
C GLU A 202 -8.46 -2.98 -5.62
N LYS A 203 -8.34 -2.63 -4.32
CA LYS A 203 -8.27 -1.23 -3.87
C LYS A 203 -7.13 -0.47 -4.54
N ILE A 204 -5.92 -1.04 -4.57
CA ILE A 204 -4.74 -0.42 -5.19
C ILE A 204 -4.97 -0.24 -6.69
N SER A 205 -5.49 -1.25 -7.39
CA SER A 205 -5.75 -1.21 -8.83
C SER A 205 -6.79 -0.16 -9.21
N ASN A 206 -7.83 0.01 -8.38
CA ASN A 206 -8.83 1.06 -8.56
C ASN A 206 -8.21 2.46 -8.39
N ILE A 207 -7.39 2.66 -7.36
CA ILE A 207 -6.68 3.93 -7.09
C ILE A 207 -5.69 4.27 -8.22
N LEU A 208 -4.91 3.28 -8.68
CA LEU A 208 -3.84 3.45 -9.66
C LEU A 208 -4.27 3.14 -11.11
N SER A 209 -5.57 3.25 -11.39
CA SER A 209 -6.10 3.08 -12.74
C SER A 209 -5.59 4.18 -13.69
N ILE A 210 -5.44 3.84 -14.98
CA ILE A 210 -4.93 4.73 -16.04
C ILE A 210 -5.98 4.97 -17.11
#